data_AF-A0A437K995-F1
#
_entry.id   AF-A0A437K995-F1
#
_cell.length_a   1.000
_cell.length_b   1.000
_cell.length_c   1.000
_cell.angle_alpha   90.00
_cell.angle_beta   90.00
_cell.angle_gamma   90.00
#
_symmetry.space_group_name_H-M   'P 1'
#
loop_
_entity.id
_entity.type
_entity.pdbx_description
1 polymer ?
#
loop_
_entity_poly.entity_id
_entity_poly.type
_entity_poly.pdbx_seq_one_letter_code
_entity_poly.pdbx_strand_id
1 'polypeptide(L)' 'MNINKIQQYVPLDIRNWEKTDFAQLLYEICDSVKQYTNDVVEVHQVVKLGKFGKDYKFLIIINILQDLDNLGPAVEEL' A
#
# COMPACT_ATOMS: atom_id res chain seq x y z
N MET A 1 8.98 -11.47 19.90
CA MET A 1 8.56 -10.74 18.71
C MET A 1 8.80 -9.28 18.96
N ASN A 2 9.95 -8.84 18.48
CA ASN A 2 10.35 -7.45 18.45
C ASN A 2 9.71 -6.80 17.21
N ILE A 3 8.52 -6.22 17.38
CA ILE A 3 7.71 -5.72 16.27
C ILE A 3 8.02 -4.24 15.99
N ASN A 4 8.43 -3.95 14.76
CA ASN A 4 8.44 -2.60 14.20
C ASN A 4 7.11 -2.32 13.49
N LYS A 5 6.59 -1.10 13.64
CA LYS A 5 5.34 -0.65 13.00
C LYS A 5 5.61 0.60 12.18
N ILE A 6 5.35 0.50 10.89
CA ILE A 6 5.53 1.61 9.94
C ILE A 6 4.15 1.94 9.37
N GLN A 7 3.86 3.22 9.23
CA GLN A 7 2.70 3.69 8.49
C GLN A 7 3.16 4.44 7.25
N GLN A 8 2.61 4.07 6.09
CA GLN A 8 2.94 4.68 4.81
C GLN A 8 1.69 5.26 4.15
N TYR A 9 1.89 6.34 3.41
CA TYR A 9 0.84 7.05 2.70
C TYR A 9 1.12 7.01 1.21
N VAL A 10 0.24 6.37 0.45
CA VAL A 10 0.38 6.21 -1.00
C VAL A 10 -0.68 7.06 -1.70
N PRO A 11 -0.29 8.17 -2.37
CA PRO A 11 -1.22 8.93 -3.19
C PRO A 11 -1.57 8.14 -4.45
N LEU A 12 -2.85 8.13 -4.82
CA LEU A 12 -3.34 7.37 -5.96
C LEU A 12 -4.30 8.21 -6.81
N ASP A 13 -3.96 8.36 -8.09
CA ASP A 13 -4.75 9.08 -9.08
C ASP A 13 -5.35 8.10 -10.10
N ILE A 14 -6.68 8.02 -10.17
CA ILE A 14 -7.40 7.12 -11.08
C ILE A 14 -8.19 7.93 -12.10
N ARG A 15 -7.77 7.86 -13.37
CA ARG A 15 -8.44 8.55 -14.49
C ARG A 15 -9.76 7.90 -14.88
N ASN A 16 -9.83 6.57 -14.88
CA ASN A 16 -10.97 5.83 -15.41
C ASN A 16 -11.50 4.84 -14.38
N TRP A 17 -12.14 5.39 -13.33
CA TRP A 17 -12.63 4.64 -12.18
C TRP A 17 -13.50 3.43 -12.55
N GLU A 18 -14.35 3.57 -13.58
CA GLU A 18 -15.24 2.47 -14.01
C GLU A 18 -14.51 1.28 -14.64
N LYS A 19 -13.27 1.47 -15.11
CA LYS A 19 -12.45 0.41 -15.70
C LYS A 19 -11.30 -0.04 -14.80
N THR A 20 -11.23 0.46 -13.57
CA THR A 20 -10.18 0.12 -12.63
C THR A 20 -10.67 -0.96 -11.67
N ASP A 21 -9.99 -2.11 -11.67
CA ASP A 21 -10.12 -3.07 -10.57
C ASP A 21 -9.38 -2.51 -9.35
N PHE A 22 -10.14 -1.86 -8.47
CA PHE A 22 -9.57 -1.20 -7.30
C PHE A 22 -9.01 -2.20 -6.29
N ALA A 23 -9.56 -3.42 -6.20
CA ALA A 23 -9.09 -4.43 -5.26
C ALA A 23 -7.72 -4.97 -5.70
N GLN A 24 -7.57 -5.28 -6.99
CA GLN A 24 -6.29 -5.69 -7.55
C GLN A 24 -5.23 -4.59 -7.39
N LEU A 25 -5.59 -3.34 -7.65
CA LEU A 25 -4.67 -2.21 -7.50
C LEU A 25 -4.21 -2.03 -6.04
N LEU A 26 -5.09 -2.19 -5.06
CA LEU A 26 -4.70 -2.16 -3.64
C LEU A 26 -3.75 -3.30 -3.28
N TYR A 27 -3.96 -4.49 -3.85
CA TYR A 27 -3.05 -5.62 -3.66
C TYR A 27 -1.66 -5.32 -4.23
N GLU A 28 -1.58 -4.80 -5.46
CA GLU A 28 -0.33 -4.40 -6.09
C GLU A 28 0.39 -3.31 -5.29
N ILE A 29 -0.34 -2.32 -4.78
CA ILE A 29 0.22 -1.29 -3.89
C ILE A 29 0.78 -1.92 -2.61
N CYS A 30 0.04 -2.82 -1.96
CA CYS A 30 0.52 -3.50 -0.74
C CYS A 30 1.78 -4.34 -1.00
N ASP A 31 1.87 -4.96 -2.17
CA ASP A 31 3.06 -5.73 -2.54
C ASP A 31 4.26 -4.81 -2.81
N SER A 32 4.04 -3.68 -3.50
CA SER A 32 5.09 -2.72 -3.84
C SER A 32 5.75 -2.02 -2.64
N VAL A 33 5.09 -2.01 -1.47
CA VAL A 33 5.62 -1.35 -0.26
C VAL A 33 6.34 -2.31 0.69
N LYS A 34 6.35 -3.62 0.39
CA LYS A 34 7.12 -4.59 1.18
C LYS A 34 8.61 -4.31 1.05
N GLN A 35 9.31 -4.31 2.16
CA GLN A 35 10.77 -4.20 2.21
C GLN A 35 11.40 -5.58 2.42
N TYR A 36 10.72 -6.46 3.15
CA TYR A 36 11.14 -7.83 3.38
C TYR A 36 10.02 -8.83 3.08
N THR A 37 10.38 -10.08 2.76
CA THR A 37 9.41 -11.10 2.36
C THR A 37 8.39 -11.43 3.45
N ASN A 38 8.74 -11.27 4.72
CA ASN A 38 7.86 -11.57 5.85
C ASN A 38 7.14 -10.33 6.37
N ASP A 39 7.25 -9.18 5.69
CA ASP A 39 6.49 -7.99 6.04
C ASP A 39 4.99 -8.28 5.94
N VAL A 40 4.27 -8.01 7.03
CA VAL A 40 2.80 -8.06 7.02
C VAL A 40 2.30 -6.68 6.67
N VAL A 41 1.72 -6.55 5.47
CA VAL A 41 1.23 -5.28 4.92
C VAL A 41 -0.28 -5.30 4.85
N GLU A 42 -0.92 -4.27 5.39
CA GLU A 42 -2.37 -4.15 5.41
C GLU A 42 -2.82 -2.73 5.06
N VAL A 43 -3.88 -2.62 4.25
CA VAL A 43 -4.56 -1.35 4.03
C VAL A 43 -5.29 -0.98 5.32
N HIS A 44 -4.84 0.08 5.99
CA HIS A 44 -5.49 0.61 7.17
C HIS A 44 -6.74 1.42 6.79
N GLN A 45 -6.61 2.29 5.78
CA GLN A 45 -7.70 3.16 5.36
C GLN A 45 -7.52 3.61 3.91
N VAL A 46 -8.64 3.74 3.21
CA VAL A 46 -8.72 4.39 1.90
C VAL A 46 -9.47 5.70 2.05
N VAL A 47 -8.82 6.83 1.79
CA VAL A 47 -9.43 8.15 1.84
C VAL A 47 -9.67 8.66 0.42
N LYS A 48 -10.94 8.84 0.05
CA LYS A 48 -11.30 9.50 -1.21
C LYS A 48 -11.18 11.01 -1.03
N LEU A 49 -10.22 11.62 -1.71
CA LEU A 49 -9.99 13.07 -1.66
C LEU A 49 -10.94 13.83 -2.58
N GLY A 50 -11.49 13.17 -3.59
CA GLY A 50 -12.48 13.73 -4.50
C GLY A 50 -12.07 13.59 -5.96
N LYS A 51 -12.74 14.34 -6.84
CA LYS A 51 -12.45 14.37 -8.28
C LYS A 51 -11.81 15.71 -8.64
N PHE A 52 -10.64 15.66 -9.24
CA PHE A 52 -9.88 16.83 -9.68
C PHE A 52 -9.73 16.76 -11.19
N GLY A 53 -10.50 17.57 -11.91
CA GLY A 53 -10.59 17.48 -13.36
C GLY A 53 -11.17 16.13 -13.81
N LYS A 54 -10.38 15.33 -14.52
CA LYS A 54 -10.78 13.99 -14.99
C LYS A 54 -10.41 12.87 -14.00
N ASP A 55 -9.60 13.16 -12.99
CA ASP A 55 -8.95 12.13 -12.18
C ASP A 55 -9.59 12.07 -10.78
N TYR A 56 -9.86 10.86 -10.30
CA TYR A 56 -10.25 10.62 -8.92
C TYR A 56 -9.00 10.45 -8.07
N LYS A 57 -8.88 11.26 -7.02
CA LYS A 57 -7.73 11.23 -6.11
C LYS A 57 -8.07 10.47 -4.84
N PHE A 58 -7.17 9.60 -4.44
CA PHE A 58 -7.24 8.81 -3.22
C PHE A 58 -5.93 8.93 -2.45
N LEU A 59 -6.01 8.75 -1.14
CA LEU A 59 -4.87 8.53 -0.27
C LEU A 59 -5.05 7.16 0.39
N ILE A 60 -4.13 6.24 0.13
CA ILE A 60 -4.12 4.92 0.73
C ILE A 60 -3.19 4.96 1.93
N ILE A 61 -3.71 4.62 3.10
CA ILE A 61 -2.94 4.53 4.34
C ILE A 61 -2.67 3.06 4.59
N ILE A 62 -1.40 2.70 4.68
CA ILE A 62 -0.93 1.32 4.78
C ILE A 62 -0.16 1.16 6.08
N ASN A 63 -0.41 0.08 6.79
CA ASN A 63 0.39 -0.34 7.92
C ASN A 63 1.29 -1.50 7.49
N ILE A 64 2.56 -1.41 7.85
CA ILE A 64 3.56 -2.45 7.65
C ILE A 64 4.03 -2.88 9.04
N LEU A 65 3.90 -4.17 9.32
CA LEU A 65 4.39 -4.79 10.54
C LEU A 65 5.58 -5.67 10.18
N GLN A 66 6.70 -5.43 10.86
CA GLN A 66 7.93 -6.19 10.64
C GLN A 66 8.31 -6.86 11.96
N ASP A 67 8.49 -8.18 11.93
CA ASP A 67 9.13 -8.89 13.04
C ASP A 67 10.64 -8.79 12.87
N LEU A 68 11.29 -7.96 13.68
CA LEU A 68 12.75 -7.76 13.61
C LEU A 68 13.53 -9.03 13.95
N ASP A 69 12.89 -9.98 14.66
CA ASP A 69 13.45 -11.29 14.94
C ASP A 69 13.35 -12.23 13.72
N ASN A 70 12.53 -11.90 12.70
CA ASN A 70 12.24 -12.75 11.54
C ASN A 70 11.81 -11.95 10.28
N LEU A 71 12.66 -11.03 9.82
CA LEU A 71 12.36 -10.19 8.64
C LEU A 71 12.24 -11.00 7.33
N GLY A 72 13.03 -12.06 7.18
CA GLY A 72 13.22 -12.72 5.89
C GLY A 72 14.14 -11.92 4.96
N PRO A 73 14.34 -12.37 3.70
CA PRO A 73 15.13 -11.64 2.71
C PRO A 73 14.53 -10.26 2.39
N ALA A 74 15.39 -9.31 2.01
CA ALA A 74 14.93 -8.05 1.44
C ALA A 74 14.28 -8.31 0.08
N VAL A 75 13.19 -7.61 -0.22
CA VAL A 75 12.59 -7.60 -1.55
C VAL A 75 13.44 -6.67 -2.42
N GLU A 76 14.00 -7.20 -3.51
CA GLU A 76 14.77 -6.37 -4.45
C GLU A 76 13.83 -5.37 -5.14
N GLU A 77 14.22 -4.09 -5.21
CA GLU A 77 13.55 -3.11 -6.07
C GLU A 77 13.78 -3.55 -7.53
N LEU A 78 12.72 -4.02 -8.19
CA LEU A 78 12.72 -4.35 -9.63
C LEU A 78 12.88 -3.12 -10.51
#